data_AF-C0PA56-F1
#
_entry.id   AF-C0PA56-F1
#
_cell.length_a   1.000
_cell.length_b   1.000
_cell.length_c   1.000
_cell.angle_alpha   90.00
_cell.angle_beta   90.00
_cell.angle_gamma   90.00
#
_symmetry.space_group_name_H-M   'P 1'
#
loop_
_entity.id
_entity.type
_entity.pdbx_description
1 polymer ?
#
loop_
_entity_poly.entity_id
_entity_poly.type
_entity_poly.pdbx_seq_one_letter_code
_entity_poly.pdbx_strand_id
1 'polypeptide(L)'
;MGRPGYITVPILSVLAAIGYVYYTTVFLAIPAWLGLSSATGLANAAVFSALAAACVATYAVAVSRDPGRVPASFVPDVEDAGSPIHEIKRKGGDLRYCQKCSHYKPPRAHHCRACKRCVLRMDHHCIWINNCVGHENYKIFLVFVMYAVIASFYSMGVLCIYLKMNNQAVILLEHL
;
A
#
# COMPACT_ATOMS: atom_id res chain seq x y z
N MET A 1 -13.42 -21.79 -0.18
CA MET A 1 -12.83 -21.72 1.17
C MET A 1 -12.57 -20.26 1.50
N GLY A 2 -13.48 -19.69 2.29
CA GLY A 2 -13.60 -18.26 2.57
C GLY A 2 -12.45 -17.70 3.40
N ARG A 3 -12.10 -16.43 3.14
CA ARG A 3 -11.19 -15.68 4.00
C ARG A 3 -12.01 -15.15 5.21
N PRO A 4 -11.67 -15.52 6.45
CA PRO A 4 -12.31 -14.95 7.63
C PRO A 4 -11.91 -13.47 7.80
N GLY A 5 -12.85 -12.66 8.29
CA GLY A 5 -12.72 -11.27 8.78
C GLY A 5 -11.59 -10.39 8.19
N TYR A 6 -11.94 -9.41 7.35
CA TYR A 6 -11.00 -8.46 6.73
C TYR A 6 -10.31 -7.50 7.71
N ILE A 7 -10.72 -7.45 8.98
CA ILE A 7 -10.19 -6.50 9.96
C ILE A 7 -9.15 -7.21 10.83
N THR A 8 -7.90 -6.79 10.70
CA THR A 8 -6.77 -7.27 11.50
C THR A 8 -6.10 -6.12 12.21
N VAL A 9 -5.36 -6.40 13.29
CA VAL A 9 -4.60 -5.39 14.03
C VAL A 9 -3.67 -4.58 13.10
N PRO A 10 -2.91 -5.18 12.17
CA PRO A 10 -2.13 -4.42 11.19
C PRO A 10 -2.97 -3.46 10.34
N ILE A 11 -4.15 -3.89 9.88
CA ILE A 11 -5.03 -3.02 9.07
C ILE A 11 -5.53 -1.84 9.89
N LEU A 12 -5.98 -2.09 11.12
CA LEU A 12 -6.40 -1.05 12.04
C LEU A 12 -5.25 -0.08 12.34
N SER A 13 -4.01 -0.58 12.47
CA SER A 13 -2.84 0.29 12.71
C SER A 13 -2.54 1.22 11.54
N VAL A 14 -2.70 0.77 10.29
CA VAL A 14 -2.53 1.62 9.10
C VAL A 14 -3.61 2.68 9.05
N LEU A 15 -4.88 2.30 9.26
CA LEU A 15 -5.99 3.25 9.29
C LEU A 15 -5.85 4.27 10.43
N ALA A 16 -5.40 3.83 11.60
CA ALA A 16 -5.12 4.73 12.72
C ALA A 16 -3.97 5.69 12.40
N ALA A 17 -2.91 5.23 11.75
CA ALA A 17 -1.80 6.10 11.33
C ALA A 17 -2.25 7.15 10.29
N ILE A 18 -3.03 6.74 9.28
CA ILE A 18 -3.62 7.67 8.30
C ILE A 18 -4.54 8.67 9.00
N GLY A 19 -5.40 8.20 9.91
CA GLY A 19 -6.30 9.04 10.69
C GLY A 19 -5.58 10.03 11.61
N TYR A 20 -4.49 9.60 12.26
CA TYR A 20 -3.64 10.46 13.09
C TYR A 20 -3.00 11.57 12.26
N VAL A 21 -2.34 11.22 11.14
CA VAL A 21 -1.73 12.20 10.23
C VAL A 21 -2.78 13.15 9.65
N TYR A 22 -3.96 12.64 9.32
CA TYR A 22 -5.10 13.44 8.91
C TYR A 22 -5.48 14.47 9.97
N TYR A 23 -5.71 14.00 11.20
CA TYR A 23 -6.13 14.82 12.31
C TYR A 23 -5.12 15.92 12.62
N THR A 24 -3.83 15.57 12.77
CA THR A 24 -2.79 16.54 13.11
C THR A 24 -2.60 17.58 12.03
N THR A 25 -2.74 17.21 10.75
CA THR A 25 -2.57 18.16 9.65
C THR A 25 -3.77 19.10 9.53
N VAL A 26 -4.99 18.57 9.52
CA VAL A 26 -6.22 19.35 9.23
C VAL A 26 -6.74 20.12 10.43
N PHE A 27 -6.65 19.55 11.63
CA PHE A 27 -7.25 20.13 12.83
C PHE A 27 -6.26 20.78 13.79
N LEU A 28 -4.94 20.57 13.61
CA LEU A 28 -3.92 21.23 14.43
C LEU A 28 -3.04 22.17 13.59
N ALA A 29 -2.34 21.65 12.58
CA ALA A 29 -1.34 22.44 11.86
C ALA A 29 -1.93 23.51 10.92
N ILE A 30 -2.90 23.13 10.05
CA ILE A 30 -3.54 24.09 9.13
C ILE A 30 -4.30 25.21 9.86
N PRO A 31 -5.13 24.94 10.89
CA PRO A 31 -5.86 25.99 11.58
C PRO A 31 -4.92 26.94 12.32
N ALA A 32 -3.85 26.43 12.91
CA ALA A 32 -2.88 27.26 13.61
C ALA A 32 -2.00 28.09 12.66
N TRP A 33 -1.72 27.59 11.46
CA TRP A 33 -0.93 28.32 10.46
C TRP A 33 -1.77 29.32 9.65
N LEU A 34 -2.86 28.87 9.02
CA LEU A 34 -3.62 29.63 8.02
C LEU A 34 -5.02 30.02 8.50
N GLY A 35 -5.53 29.38 9.55
CA GLY A 35 -6.93 29.49 9.97
C GLY A 35 -7.89 28.80 8.99
N LEU A 36 -8.81 27.97 9.50
CA LEU A 36 -9.79 27.28 8.65
C LEU A 36 -10.86 28.21 8.05
N SER A 37 -11.04 29.39 8.64
CA SER A 37 -11.92 30.44 8.10
C SER A 37 -11.32 31.15 6.89
N SER A 38 -10.01 31.03 6.64
CA SER A 38 -9.38 31.62 5.47
C SER A 38 -9.57 30.73 4.24
N ALA A 39 -9.70 31.35 3.06
CA ALA A 39 -9.81 30.62 1.80
C ALA A 39 -8.61 29.68 1.57
N THR A 40 -7.40 30.13 1.93
CA THR A 40 -6.17 29.34 1.81
C THR A 40 -6.15 28.16 2.78
N GLY A 41 -6.57 28.35 4.03
CA GLY A 41 -6.66 27.26 5.00
C GLY A 41 -7.69 26.21 4.59
N LEU A 42 -8.87 26.65 4.14
CA LEU A 42 -9.91 25.76 3.62
C LEU A 42 -9.45 25.00 2.37
N ALA A 43 -8.77 25.66 1.43
CA ALA A 43 -8.22 25.02 0.24
C ALA A 43 -7.19 23.94 0.60
N ASN A 44 -6.26 24.21 1.51
CA ASN A 44 -5.28 23.21 1.98
C ASN A 44 -5.97 22.03 2.67
N ALA A 45 -6.97 22.29 3.54
CA ALA A 45 -7.73 21.25 4.20
C ALA A 45 -8.52 20.37 3.21
N ALA A 46 -9.13 20.97 2.17
CA ALA A 46 -9.85 20.26 1.13
C ALA A 46 -8.90 19.39 0.27
N VAL A 47 -7.77 19.94 -0.18
CA VAL A 47 -6.75 19.21 -0.94
C VAL A 47 -6.23 18.02 -0.14
N PHE A 48 -5.88 18.24 1.13
CA PHE A 48 -5.36 17.17 1.98
C PHE A 48 -6.42 16.11 2.30
N SER A 49 -7.68 16.52 2.47
CA SER A 49 -8.80 15.58 2.66
C SER A 49 -9.05 14.73 1.43
N ALA A 50 -8.98 15.30 0.23
CA ALA A 50 -9.09 14.55 -1.02
C ALA A 50 -7.94 13.54 -1.18
N LEU A 51 -6.72 13.95 -0.83
CA LEU A 51 -5.54 13.08 -0.85
C LEU A 51 -5.65 11.93 0.15
N ALA A 52 -6.08 12.20 1.38
CA ALA A 52 -6.31 11.20 2.40
C ALA A 52 -7.44 10.22 2.00
N ALA A 53 -8.53 10.72 1.42
CA ALA A 53 -9.61 9.89 0.91
C ALA A 53 -9.15 8.96 -0.22
N ALA A 54 -8.35 9.46 -1.16
CA ALA A 54 -7.75 8.65 -2.22
C ALA A 54 -6.80 7.58 -1.66
N CYS A 55 -5.99 7.92 -0.65
CA CYS A 55 -5.13 6.98 0.07
C CYS A 55 -5.95 5.86 0.72
N VAL A 56 -7.00 6.19 1.48
CA VAL A 56 -7.88 5.21 2.13
C VAL A 56 -8.62 4.34 1.12
N ALA A 57 -9.15 4.93 0.05
CA ALA A 57 -9.87 4.20 -0.99
C ALA A 57 -8.95 3.18 -1.68
N THR A 58 -7.75 3.59 -2.10
CA THR A 58 -6.78 2.71 -2.77
C THR A 58 -6.24 1.64 -1.82
N TYR A 59 -6.04 1.97 -0.54
CA TYR A 59 -5.73 1.00 0.51
C TYR A 59 -6.83 -0.06 0.67
N ALA A 60 -8.09 0.35 0.74
CA ALA A 60 -9.23 -0.56 0.85
C ALA A 60 -9.34 -1.51 -0.35
N VAL A 61 -9.06 -1.02 -1.57
CA VAL A 61 -8.99 -1.86 -2.77
C VAL A 61 -7.79 -2.82 -2.70
N ALA A 62 -6.63 -2.40 -2.22
CA ALA A 62 -5.45 -3.27 -2.07
C ALA A 62 -5.68 -4.41 -1.05
N VAL A 63 -6.38 -4.13 0.05
CA VAL A 63 -6.81 -5.12 1.06
C VAL A 63 -7.77 -6.15 0.46
N SER A 64 -8.75 -5.70 -0.32
CA SER A 64 -9.86 -6.55 -0.78
C SER A 64 -9.57 -7.32 -2.07
N ARG A 65 -8.76 -6.76 -2.98
CA ARG A 65 -8.54 -7.35 -4.31
C ARG A 65 -7.71 -8.63 -4.23
N ASP A 66 -8.15 -9.68 -4.93
CA ASP A 66 -7.39 -10.92 -5.04
C ASP A 66 -6.04 -10.64 -5.74
N PRO A 67 -4.89 -11.06 -5.19
CA PRO A 67 -3.58 -10.82 -5.81
C PRO A 67 -3.28 -11.66 -7.06
N GLY A 68 -4.19 -12.55 -7.44
CA GLY A 68 -4.04 -13.45 -8.58
C GLY A 68 -3.81 -14.89 -8.15
N ARG A 69 -4.37 -15.82 -8.93
CA ARG A 69 -4.31 -17.27 -8.71
C ARG A 69 -3.69 -17.94 -9.92
N VAL A 70 -2.89 -18.98 -9.69
CA VAL A 70 -2.46 -19.85 -10.78
C VAL A 70 -3.67 -20.62 -11.30
N PRO A 71 -3.98 -20.59 -12.62
CA PRO A 71 -5.04 -21.40 -13.20
C PRO A 71 -4.78 -22.88 -12.99
N ALA A 72 -5.80 -23.66 -12.64
CA ALA A 72 -5.68 -25.10 -12.44
C ALA A 72 -5.29 -25.84 -13.74
N SER A 73 -5.65 -25.27 -14.89
CA SER A 73 -5.30 -25.76 -16.22
C SER A 73 -3.89 -25.38 -16.68
N PHE A 74 -3.09 -24.67 -15.86
CA PHE A 74 -1.74 -24.32 -16.25
C PHE A 74 -0.85 -25.57 -16.35
N VAL A 75 -0.41 -25.87 -17.57
CA VAL A 75 0.57 -26.89 -17.88
C VAL A 75 1.74 -26.22 -18.59
N PRO A 76 2.99 -26.45 -18.19
CA PRO A 76 4.15 -25.93 -18.91
C PRO A 76 4.20 -26.54 -20.32
N ASP A 77 4.32 -25.69 -21.34
CA ASP A 77 4.67 -26.15 -22.68
C ASP A 77 6.16 -26.49 -22.70
N VAL A 78 6.46 -27.78 -22.84
CA VAL A 78 7.82 -28.33 -22.81
C VAL A 78 8.40 -28.49 -24.21
N GLU A 79 7.57 -28.38 -25.24
CA GLU A 79 7.94 -28.63 -26.65
C GLU A 79 8.36 -27.33 -27.35
N ASP A 80 7.86 -26.18 -26.89
CA ASP A 80 8.27 -24.88 -27.39
C ASP A 80 9.61 -24.42 -26.78
N ALA A 81 10.70 -24.58 -27.56
CA ALA A 81 12.04 -24.11 -27.22
C ALA A 81 12.16 -22.57 -27.15
N GLY A 82 11.22 -21.82 -27.74
CA GLY A 82 11.13 -20.36 -27.66
C GLY A 82 10.28 -19.85 -26.50
N SER A 83 9.65 -20.75 -25.75
CA SER A 83 8.80 -20.39 -24.62
C SER A 83 9.62 -19.73 -23.50
N PRO A 84 9.17 -18.60 -22.93
CA PRO A 84 9.80 -17.98 -21.76
C PRO A 84 9.80 -18.90 -20.53
N ILE A 85 9.19 -20.10 -20.62
CA ILE A 85 9.31 -21.17 -19.63
C ILE A 85 10.75 -21.69 -19.52
N HIS A 86 11.56 -21.60 -20.58
CA HIS A 86 12.96 -22.06 -20.56
C HIS A 86 13.86 -21.22 -19.63
N GLU A 87 13.53 -19.95 -19.33
CA GLU A 87 14.24 -19.12 -18.35
C GLU A 87 14.00 -19.54 -16.88
N ILE A 88 13.15 -20.55 -16.63
CA ILE A 88 12.59 -20.87 -15.31
C ILE A 88 13.01 -22.25 -14.80
N LYS A 89 13.91 -22.91 -15.52
CA LYS A 89 14.59 -24.08 -14.97
C LYS A 89 15.30 -23.63 -13.68
N ARG A 90 15.20 -24.41 -12.59
CA ARG A 90 16.16 -24.25 -11.47
C ARG A 90 17.60 -24.35 -12.04
N LYS A 91 18.65 -24.01 -11.28
CA LYS A 91 20.08 -24.21 -11.66
C LYS A 91 20.44 -25.69 -11.94
N GLY A 92 19.70 -26.38 -12.81
CA GLY A 92 19.63 -27.83 -12.93
C GLY A 92 18.54 -28.34 -13.89
N GLY A 93 17.71 -27.50 -14.51
CA GLY A 93 16.87 -27.96 -15.63
C GLY A 93 15.40 -28.28 -15.33
N ASP A 94 14.98 -28.28 -14.07
CA ASP A 94 13.64 -28.77 -13.71
C ASP A 94 12.53 -27.72 -13.73
N LEU A 95 11.35 -28.15 -14.20
CA LEU A 95 10.09 -27.41 -14.11
C LEU A 95 9.70 -27.17 -12.64
N ARG A 96 9.19 -25.98 -12.34
CA ARG A 96 8.86 -25.61 -10.96
C ARG A 96 7.48 -26.13 -10.57
N TYR A 97 7.43 -27.13 -9.69
CA TYR A 97 6.19 -27.67 -9.16
C TYR A 97 5.87 -27.17 -7.73
N CYS A 98 4.59 -27.07 -7.37
CA CYS A 98 4.16 -26.80 -6.01
C CYS A 98 3.58 -28.06 -5.36
N GLN A 99 4.33 -28.73 -4.49
CA GLN A 99 3.84 -29.91 -3.77
C GLN A 99 2.59 -29.63 -2.92
N LYS A 100 2.50 -28.45 -2.30
CA LYS A 100 1.36 -28.07 -1.43
C LYS A 100 0.05 -27.80 -2.19
N CYS A 101 0.14 -27.41 -3.45
CA CYS A 101 -1.02 -27.07 -4.27
C CYS A 101 -1.23 -28.07 -5.42
N SER A 102 -0.32 -29.05 -5.56
CA SER A 102 -0.37 -30.12 -6.55
C SER A 102 -0.48 -29.64 -8.01
N HIS A 103 0.25 -28.57 -8.37
CA HIS A 103 0.28 -28.04 -9.74
C HIS A 103 1.63 -27.39 -10.09
N TYR A 104 1.91 -27.24 -11.39
CA TYR A 104 3.07 -26.51 -11.89
C TYR A 104 2.93 -25.00 -11.64
N LYS A 105 4.05 -24.32 -11.39
CA LYS A 105 4.10 -22.87 -11.13
C LYS A 105 4.49 -22.14 -12.42
N PRO A 106 3.63 -21.24 -12.93
CA PRO A 106 4.02 -20.30 -13.97
C PRO A 106 5.24 -19.47 -13.59
N PRO A 107 5.92 -18.82 -14.55
CA PRO A 107 6.94 -17.81 -14.29
C PRO A 107 6.54 -16.83 -13.18
N ARG A 108 7.48 -16.57 -12.27
CA ARG A 108 7.33 -15.66 -11.13
C ARG A 108 6.16 -15.96 -10.17
N ALA A 109 5.48 -17.11 -10.30
CA ALA A 109 4.49 -17.54 -9.31
C ALA A 109 5.17 -18.19 -8.09
N HIS A 110 4.72 -17.85 -6.89
CA HIS A 110 5.23 -18.40 -5.63
C HIS A 110 4.10 -18.86 -4.73
N HIS A 111 4.37 -19.88 -3.91
CA HIS A 111 3.42 -20.35 -2.91
C HIS A 111 3.54 -19.49 -1.65
N CYS A 112 2.48 -18.78 -1.30
CA CYS A 112 2.40 -18.05 -0.05
C CYS A 112 1.86 -18.96 1.05
N ARG A 113 2.65 -19.15 2.11
CA ARG A 113 2.25 -19.96 3.27
C ARG A 113 1.07 -19.34 4.02
N ALA A 114 1.05 -18.02 4.18
CA ALA A 114 -0.03 -17.30 4.86
C ALA A 114 -1.35 -17.38 4.09
N CYS A 115 -1.33 -17.17 2.76
CA CYS A 115 -2.52 -17.32 1.92
C CYS A 115 -2.85 -18.77 1.54
N LYS A 116 -1.99 -19.74 1.88
CA LYS A 116 -2.12 -21.18 1.60
C LYS A 116 -2.40 -21.50 0.11
N ARG A 117 -1.78 -20.75 -0.80
CA ARG A 117 -1.97 -20.91 -2.25
C ARG A 117 -0.81 -20.35 -3.06
N CYS A 118 -0.68 -20.77 -4.31
CA CYS A 118 0.18 -20.11 -5.29
C CYS A 118 -0.44 -18.79 -5.77
N VAL A 119 0.36 -17.73 -5.76
CA VAL A 119 -0.01 -16.39 -6.22
C VAL A 119 0.78 -16.08 -7.50
N LEU A 120 0.07 -15.57 -8.52
CA LEU A 120 0.68 -15.17 -9.80
C LEU A 120 1.54 -13.92 -9.62
N ARG A 121 2.73 -13.91 -10.24
CA ARG A 121 3.74 -12.84 -10.11
C ARG A 121 3.81 -12.31 -8.68
N MET A 122 3.90 -13.24 -7.73
CA MET A 122 3.90 -12.89 -6.30
C MET A 122 5.13 -12.05 -6.00
N ASP A 123 4.89 -10.87 -5.44
CA ASP A 123 5.95 -10.02 -4.91
C ASP A 123 6.22 -10.42 -3.46
N HIS A 124 5.26 -10.15 -2.57
CA HIS A 124 5.35 -10.55 -1.16
C HIS A 124 3.96 -10.74 -0.52
N HIS A 125 3.95 -11.28 0.70
CA HIS A 125 2.79 -11.24 1.57
C HIS A 125 2.91 -10.02 2.49
N CYS A 126 1.99 -9.06 2.34
CA CYS A 126 2.03 -7.82 3.09
C CYS A 126 1.08 -7.92 4.28
N ILE A 127 1.66 -7.92 5.48
CA ILE A 127 0.94 -8.00 6.74
C ILE A 127 0.02 -6.77 6.91
N TRP A 128 0.44 -5.60 6.42
CA TRP A 128 -0.27 -4.32 6.54
C TRP A 128 -1.57 -4.24 5.74
N ILE A 129 -1.73 -5.05 4.70
CA ILE A 129 -2.99 -5.18 3.96
C ILE A 129 -3.66 -6.56 4.20
N ASN A 130 -3.07 -7.39 5.07
CA ASN A 130 -3.45 -8.78 5.30
C ASN A 130 -3.68 -9.57 3.99
N ASN A 131 -2.83 -9.34 2.99
CA ASN A 131 -3.02 -9.88 1.65
C ASN A 131 -1.66 -10.03 0.95
N CYS A 132 -1.58 -10.91 -0.05
CA CYS A 132 -0.42 -10.86 -0.95
C CYS A 132 -0.51 -9.63 -1.86
N VAL A 133 0.65 -9.17 -2.28
CA VAL A 133 0.82 -8.32 -3.45
C VAL A 133 1.26 -9.24 -4.59
N GLY A 134 0.46 -9.27 -5.65
CA GLY A 134 0.68 -10.14 -6.81
C GLY A 134 0.11 -9.51 -8.08
N HIS A 135 0.05 -10.29 -9.16
CA HIS A 135 -0.29 -9.80 -10.49
C HIS A 135 -1.52 -8.87 -10.54
N GLU A 136 -2.60 -9.27 -9.89
CA GLU A 136 -3.92 -8.63 -10.04
C GLU A 136 -4.12 -7.40 -9.13
N ASN A 137 -3.28 -7.21 -8.11
CA ASN A 137 -3.38 -6.07 -7.19
C ASN A 137 -2.09 -5.25 -7.06
N TYR A 138 -1.02 -5.60 -7.79
CA TYR A 138 0.26 -4.89 -7.75
C TYR A 138 0.11 -3.39 -8.05
N LYS A 139 -0.63 -3.05 -9.12
CA LYS A 139 -0.83 -1.65 -9.53
C LYS A 139 -1.51 -0.83 -8.45
N ILE A 140 -2.61 -1.34 -7.88
CA ILE A 140 -3.36 -0.61 -6.87
C ILE A 140 -2.58 -0.49 -5.56
N PHE A 141 -1.79 -1.51 -5.20
CA PHE A 141 -0.87 -1.43 -4.06
C PHE A 141 0.16 -0.30 -4.24
N LEU A 142 0.77 -0.18 -5.43
CA LEU A 142 1.69 0.91 -5.73
C LEU A 142 1.01 2.28 -5.68
N VAL A 143 -0.20 2.42 -6.23
CA VAL A 143 -0.96 3.68 -6.17
C VAL A 143 -1.26 4.07 -4.71
N PHE A 144 -1.64 3.12 -3.86
CA PHE A 144 -1.78 3.35 -2.42
C PHE A 144 -0.48 3.88 -1.79
N VAL A 145 0.66 3.22 -2.04
CA VAL A 145 1.96 3.64 -1.49
C VAL A 145 2.31 5.06 -1.98
N MET A 146 2.06 5.38 -3.25
CA MET A 146 2.29 6.73 -3.77
C MET A 146 1.45 7.78 -3.06
N TYR A 147 0.14 7.54 -2.86
CA TYR A 147 -0.70 8.47 -2.10
C TYR A 147 -0.26 8.62 -0.65
N ALA A 148 0.13 7.54 0.02
CA ALA A 148 0.64 7.58 1.39
C ALA A 148 1.92 8.42 1.50
N VAL A 149 2.84 8.26 0.55
CA VAL A 149 4.09 9.03 0.47
C VAL A 149 3.81 10.52 0.23
N ILE A 150 2.98 10.86 -0.76
CA ILE A 150 2.64 12.25 -1.07
C ILE A 150 1.94 12.91 0.14
N ALA A 151 1.01 12.21 0.80
CA ALA A 151 0.32 12.71 1.99
C ALA A 151 1.30 12.94 3.15
N SER A 152 2.27 12.03 3.34
CA SER A 152 3.27 12.16 4.39
C SER A 152 4.19 13.37 4.15
N PHE A 153 4.67 13.57 2.92
CA PHE A 153 5.49 14.73 2.57
C PHE A 153 4.72 16.05 2.70
N TYR A 154 3.45 16.08 2.28
CA TYR A 154 2.59 17.24 2.44
C TYR A 154 2.41 17.58 3.92
N SER A 155 2.01 16.60 4.74
CA SER A 155 1.83 16.77 6.19
C SER A 155 3.11 17.25 6.87
N MET A 156 4.26 16.65 6.53
CA MET A 156 5.57 17.06 7.05
C MET A 156 5.88 18.51 6.68
N GLY A 157 5.63 18.93 5.43
CA GLY A 157 5.84 20.31 5.00
C GLY A 157 5.01 21.31 5.79
N VAL A 158 3.70 21.05 5.93
CA VAL A 158 2.77 21.88 6.72
C VAL A 158 3.21 21.95 8.18
N LEU A 159 3.56 20.81 8.78
CA LEU A 159 4.02 20.73 10.16
C LEU A 159 5.32 21.52 10.37
N CYS A 160 6.30 21.38 9.49
CA CYS A 160 7.56 22.12 9.58
C CYS A 160 7.36 23.64 9.50
N ILE A 161 6.45 24.11 8.62
CA ILE A 161 6.11 25.54 8.52
C ILE A 161 5.46 26.03 9.81
N TYR A 162 4.46 25.29 10.30
CA TYR A 162 3.80 25.58 11.57
C TYR A 162 4.79 25.69 12.74
N LEU A 163 5.67 24.69 12.90
CA LEU A 163 6.67 24.68 13.97
C LEU A 163 7.65 25.85 13.86
N LYS A 164 8.08 26.21 12.64
CA LYS A 164 8.95 27.37 12.41
C LYS A 164 8.28 28.67 12.83
N MET A 165 7.01 28.86 12.46
CA MET A 165 6.25 30.07 12.82
C MET A 165 6.02 30.19 14.32
N ASN A 166 5.66 29.08 14.98
CA ASN A 166 5.51 29.07 16.43
C ASN A 166 6.82 29.38 17.15
N ASN A 167 7.94 28.82 16.71
CA ASN A 167 9.23 29.09 17.34
C ASN A 167 9.63 30.57 17.22
N GLN A 168 9.37 31.19 16.06
CA GLN A 168 9.59 32.63 15.89
C GLN A 168 8.66 33.49 16.77
N ALA A 169 7.39 33.09 16.93
CA ALA A 169 6.44 33.79 17.79
C ALA A 169 6.86 33.72 19.27
N VAL A 170 7.34 32.56 19.74
CA VAL A 170 7.84 32.38 21.11
C VAL A 170 9.07 33.26 21.37
N ILE A 171 10.06 33.25 20.46
CA ILE A 171 11.26 34.10 20.61
C ILE A 171 10.90 35.59 20.67
N LEU A 172 9.93 36.04 19.88
CA LEU A 172 9.50 37.43 19.89
C LEU A 172 8.84 37.81 21.23
N LEU A 173 8.06 36.90 21.84
CA LEU A 173 7.43 37.12 23.14
C LEU A 173 8.42 37.12 24.30
N GLU A 174 9.52 36.36 24.20
CA GLU A 174 10.61 36.38 25.20
C GLU A 174 11.47 37.67 25.14
N HIS A 175 11.32 38.48 24.09
CA HIS A 175 12.05 39.73 23.89
C HIS A 175 11.19 40.99 24.09
N LEU A 176 9.95 40.83 24.59
CA LEU A 176 9.06 41.91 25.01
C LEU A 176 8.94 41.96 26.54
#